data_AF-A0A6J6JSP4-F1
#
_entry.id   AF-A0A6J6JSP4-F1
#
_cell.length_a   1.000
_cell.length_b   1.000
_cell.length_c   1.000
_cell.angle_alpha   90.00
_cell.angle_beta   90.00
_cell.angle_gamma   90.00
#
_symmetry.space_group_name_H-M   'P 1'
#
loop_
_entity.id
_entity.type
_entity.pdbx_description
1 polymer ?
#
loop_
_entity_poly.entity_id
_entity_poly.type
_entity_poly.pdbx_seq_one_letter_code
_entity_poly.pdbx_strand_id
1 'polypeptide(L)'
;MTCKNCGETVPKNELNCLSCGTVAAKTKADLQKTDPAMTKGIAWALIAMGVFGLIFVIANAWTDWYSGLDYVGPIGLLLLGGVTLFTASRKK
;
A
#
# COMPACT_ATOMS: atom_id res chain seq x y z
N MET A 1 -5.06 -1.13 19.81
CA MET A 1 -3.75 -1.14 20.50
C MET A 1 -3.99 -0.97 21.98
N THR A 2 -3.18 -1.55 22.86
CA THR A 2 -3.47 -1.53 24.31
C THR A 2 -2.89 -0.27 24.95
N CYS A 3 -3.68 0.48 25.69
CA CYS A 3 -3.20 1.66 26.42
C CYS A 3 -2.20 1.22 27.49
N LYS A 4 -0.99 1.81 27.51
CA LYS A 4 0.03 1.47 28.52
C LYS A 4 -0.36 1.85 29.94
N ASN A 5 -1.28 2.80 30.11
CA ASN A 5 -1.65 3.31 31.42
C ASN A 5 -2.84 2.56 32.03
N CYS A 6 -3.89 2.32 31.25
CA CYS A 6 -5.11 1.68 31.73
C CYS A 6 -5.35 0.26 31.17
N GLY A 7 -4.46 -0.26 30.33
CA GLY A 7 -4.56 -1.63 29.80
C GLY A 7 -5.71 -1.86 28.82
N GLU A 8 -6.47 -0.81 28.49
CA GLU A 8 -7.69 -0.95 27.69
C GLU A 8 -7.42 -0.84 26.18
N THR A 9 -8.30 -1.44 25.39
CA THR A 9 -8.13 -1.52 23.93
C THR A 9 -8.51 -0.19 23.28
N VAL A 10 -7.51 0.58 22.86
CA VAL A 10 -7.70 1.85 22.15
C VAL A 10 -7.90 1.58 20.65
N PRO A 11 -8.96 2.12 20.03
CA PRO A 11 -9.16 2.03 18.59
C PRO A 11 -8.04 2.76 17.85
N LYS A 12 -7.62 2.22 16.70
CA LYS A 12 -6.42 2.67 15.97
C LYS A 12 -6.47 4.13 15.48
N ASN A 13 -7.62 4.79 15.57
CA ASN A 13 -7.85 6.12 15.01
C ASN A 13 -7.89 7.25 16.05
N GLU A 14 -7.68 6.93 17.33
CA GLU A 14 -7.78 7.89 18.43
C GLU A 14 -6.41 8.21 19.04
N LEU A 15 -6.14 9.50 19.20
CA LEU A 15 -4.93 10.00 19.87
C LEU A 15 -4.94 9.74 21.37
N ASN A 16 -6.12 9.65 21.97
CA ASN A 16 -6.31 9.60 23.40
C ASN A 16 -7.09 8.33 23.73
N CYS A 17 -6.72 7.66 24.81
CA CYS A 17 -7.55 6.60 25.36
C CYS A 17 -8.80 7.23 25.99
N LEU A 18 -10.00 6.93 25.48
CA LEU A 18 -11.25 7.47 26.04
C LEU A 18 -11.46 7.10 27.52
N SER A 19 -10.93 5.96 27.96
CA SER A 19 -11.13 5.49 29.34
C SER A 19 -10.28 6.23 30.36
N CYS A 20 -9.02 6.53 30.04
CA CYS A 20 -8.09 7.13 31.01
C CYS A 20 -7.57 8.51 30.60
N GLY A 21 -8.06 9.08 29.49
CA GLY A 21 -7.71 10.42 29.00
C GLY A 21 -6.25 10.59 28.56
N THR A 22 -5.43 9.56 28.69
CA THR A 22 -4.00 9.61 28.38
C THR A 22 -3.75 9.47 26.88
N VAL A 23 -2.75 10.22 26.41
CA VAL A 23 -2.36 10.28 25.00
C VAL A 23 -1.78 8.92 24.58
N ALA A 24 -2.57 8.15 23.83
CA ALA A 24 -2.20 6.85 23.30
C ALA A 24 -1.25 6.96 22.07
N ALA A 25 -1.25 8.10 21.38
CA ALA A 25 -0.33 8.40 20.26
C ALA A 25 0.37 9.76 20.45
N LYS A 26 1.71 9.79 20.44
CA LYS A 26 2.50 11.00 20.79
C LYS A 26 2.21 12.23 19.91
N THR A 27 1.73 12.07 18.68
CA THR A 27 1.44 13.19 17.76
C THR A 27 0.35 12.86 16.74
N LYS A 28 -0.34 13.89 16.19
CA LYS A 28 -1.24 13.75 15.03
C LYS A 28 -0.54 13.19 13.78
N ALA A 29 0.78 13.36 13.68
CA ALA A 29 1.59 12.83 12.58
C ALA A 29 1.71 11.30 12.61
N ASP A 30 1.62 10.66 13.79
CA ASP A 30 1.58 9.20 13.89
C ASP A 30 0.21 8.61 13.48
N LEU A 31 -0.88 9.38 13.54
CA LEU A 31 -2.18 8.97 12.97
C LEU A 31 -2.21 9.03 11.44
N GLN A 32 -1.48 9.96 10.83
CA GLN A 32 -1.37 10.08 9.38
C GLN A 32 -0.35 9.10 8.76
N LYS A 33 0.34 8.30 9.58
CA LYS A 33 1.28 7.30 9.09
C LYS A 33 0.48 6.26 8.30
N THR A 34 0.68 6.26 6.99
CA THR A 34 0.09 5.27 6.09
C THR A 34 0.39 3.88 6.65
N ASP A 35 -0.65 3.09 6.95
CA ASP A 35 -0.45 1.76 7.54
C ASP A 35 0.44 0.95 6.58
N PRO A 36 1.62 0.48 7.03
CA PRO A 36 2.55 -0.26 6.17
C PRO A 36 1.91 -1.55 5.62
N ALA A 37 0.88 -2.10 6.28
CA ALA A 37 0.13 -3.23 5.76
C ALA A 37 -0.74 -2.84 4.56
N MET A 38 -1.50 -1.74 4.65
CA MET A 38 -2.31 -1.21 3.55
C MET A 38 -1.45 -0.81 2.35
N THR A 39 -0.32 -0.14 2.59
CA THR A 39 0.61 0.27 1.54
C THR A 39 1.16 -0.93 0.76
N LYS A 40 1.50 -2.02 1.46
CA LYS A 40 1.91 -3.27 0.83
C LYS A 40 0.79 -3.93 0.04
N GLY A 41 -0.45 -3.89 0.53
CA GLY A 41 -1.61 -4.38 -0.20
C GLY A 41 -1.81 -3.67 -1.54
N ILE A 42 -1.75 -2.34 -1.55
CA ILE A 42 -1.85 -1.53 -2.77
C ILE A 42 -0.67 -1.85 -3.72
N ALA A 43 0.55 -1.94 -3.19
CA ALA A 43 1.73 -2.27 -4.00
C ALA A 43 1.58 -3.63 -4.70
N TRP A 44 1.10 -4.66 -3.99
CA TRP A 44 0.82 -5.96 -4.58
C TRP A 44 -0.31 -5.92 -5.61
N ALA A 45 -1.35 -5.13 -5.39
CA ALA A 45 -2.44 -4.95 -6.36
C ALA A 45 -1.94 -4.30 -7.66
N LEU A 46 -1.08 -3.28 -7.57
CA LEU A 46 -0.45 -2.64 -8.73
C LEU A 46 0.44 -3.62 -9.50
N ILE A 47 1.25 -4.42 -8.78
CA ILE A 47 2.06 -5.47 -9.40
C ILE A 47 1.16 -6.48 -10.12
N ALA A 48 0.11 -6.98 -9.46
CA ALA A 48 -0.82 -7.92 -10.05
C ALA A 48 -1.46 -7.35 -11.33
N MET A 49 -1.97 -6.12 -11.29
CA MET A 49 -2.51 -5.46 -12.49
C MET A 49 -1.48 -5.33 -13.61
N GLY A 50 -0.24 -4.97 -13.28
CA GLY A 50 0.86 -4.91 -14.26
C GLY A 50 1.17 -6.27 -14.89
N VAL A 51 1.22 -7.35 -14.11
CA VAL A 51 1.40 -8.72 -14.61
C VAL A 51 0.23 -9.13 -15.51
N PHE A 52 -1.01 -8.92 -15.07
CA PHE A 52 -2.20 -9.22 -15.88
C PHE A 52 -2.20 -8.44 -17.19
N GLY A 53 -1.84 -7.16 -17.16
CA GLY A 53 -1.67 -6.34 -18.34
C GLY A 53 -0.64 -6.92 -19.30
N LEU A 54 0.54 -7.30 -18.83
CA LEU A 54 1.57 -7.93 -19.67
C LEU A 54 1.11 -9.25 -20.28
N ILE A 55 0.41 -10.09 -19.52
CA ILE A 55 -0.13 -11.35 -20.03
C ILE A 55 -1.14 -11.07 -21.15
N PHE A 56 -2.04 -10.11 -20.95
CA PHE A 56 -2.99 -9.69 -21.97
C PHE A 56 -2.28 -9.19 -23.24
N VAL A 57 -1.24 -8.38 -23.07
CA VAL A 57 -0.43 -7.85 -24.17
C VAL A 57 0.22 -8.98 -24.96
N ILE A 58 0.89 -9.91 -24.26
CA ILE A 58 1.58 -11.05 -24.89
C ILE A 58 0.59 -11.97 -25.61
N ALA A 59 -0.58 -12.22 -25.01
CA ALA A 59 -1.62 -13.05 -25.62
C ALA A 59 -2.17 -12.44 -26.92
N ASN A 60 -2.21 -11.11 -27.01
CA ASN A 60 -2.74 -10.38 -28.17
C ASN A 60 -1.66 -9.84 -29.12
N ALA A 61 -0.37 -10.12 -28.86
CA ALA A 61 0.76 -9.64 -29.67
C ALA A 61 0.75 -10.12 -31.13
N TRP A 62 -0.07 -11.12 -31.44
CA TRP A 62 -0.27 -11.68 -32.79
C TRP A 62 -1.33 -10.93 -33.61
N THR A 63 -1.95 -9.90 -33.03
CA THR A 63 -3.00 -9.12 -33.70
C THR A 63 -2.42 -7.86 -34.35
N ASP A 64 -2.95 -7.47 -35.50
CA ASP A 64 -2.39 -6.38 -36.33
C ASP A 64 -2.51 -4.98 -35.72
N TRP A 65 -3.28 -4.85 -34.63
CA TRP A 65 -3.53 -3.59 -33.91
C TRP A 65 -2.47 -3.32 -32.84
N TYR A 66 -1.53 -4.25 -32.63
CA TYR A 66 -0.61 -4.23 -31.51
C TYR A 66 0.61 -3.35 -31.77
N SER A 67 1.00 -2.53 -30.79
CA SER A 67 2.21 -1.71 -30.82
C SER A 67 3.09 -1.97 -29.61
N GLY A 68 4.40 -1.77 -29.77
CA GLY A 68 5.35 -1.83 -28.64
C GLY A 68 4.98 -0.86 -27.50
N LEU A 69 4.20 0.19 -27.79
CA LEU A 69 3.70 1.14 -26.79
C LEU A 69 2.74 0.49 -25.78
N ASP A 70 2.06 -0.59 -26.14
CA ASP A 70 1.08 -1.24 -25.27
C ASP A 70 1.72 -1.95 -24.06
N TYR A 71 3.04 -2.20 -24.11
CA TYR A 71 3.81 -2.70 -22.96
C TYR A 71 4.06 -1.62 -21.90
N VAL A 72 3.96 -0.33 -22.24
CA VAL A 72 4.36 0.77 -21.35
C VAL A 72 3.45 0.88 -20.14
N GLY A 73 2.13 0.76 -20.31
CA GLY A 73 1.18 0.80 -19.19
C GLY A 73 1.44 -0.30 -18.16
N PRO A 74 1.46 -1.59 -18.57
CA PRO A 74 1.78 -2.71 -17.70
C PRO A 74 3.15 -2.61 -17.02
N ILE A 75 4.20 -2.24 -17.75
CA ILE A 75 5.55 -2.05 -17.18
C ILE A 75 5.54 -0.90 -16.17
N GLY A 76 4.86 0.20 -16.46
CA GLY A 76 4.71 1.33 -15.55
C GLY A 76 4.06 0.93 -14.23
N LEU A 77 3.00 0.11 -14.28
CA LEU A 77 2.34 -0.42 -13.09
C LEU A 77 3.26 -1.34 -12.26
N LEU A 78 4.05 -2.19 -12.91
CA LEU A 78 5.04 -3.02 -12.24
C LEU A 78 6.10 -2.19 -11.53
N LEU A 79 6.62 -1.14 -12.18
CA LEU A 79 7.61 -0.24 -11.60
C LEU A 79 7.02 0.52 -10.40
N LEU A 80 5.82 1.08 -10.55
CA LEU A 80 5.11 1.78 -9.46
C LEU A 80 4.85 0.85 -8.27
N GLY A 81 4.34 -0.35 -8.53
CA GLY A 81 4.13 -1.39 -7.51
C GLY A 81 5.43 -1.80 -6.83
N GLY A 82 6.51 -2.01 -7.59
CA GLY A 82 7.83 -2.36 -7.07
C GLY A 82 8.44 -1.25 -6.18
N VAL A 83 8.39 0.01 -6.62
CA VAL A 83 8.90 1.16 -5.86
C VAL A 83 8.10 1.37 -4.58
N THR A 84 6.77 1.26 -4.64
CA THR A 84 5.90 1.38 -3.45
C THR A 84 6.15 0.25 -2.46
N LEU A 85 6.33 -1.00 -2.93
CA LEU A 85 6.68 -2.13 -2.08
C LEU A 85 8.07 -1.96 -1.42
N PHE A 86 9.06 -1.51 -2.20
CA PHE A 86 10.43 -1.28 -1.74
C PHE A 86 10.49 -0.19 -0.67
N THR A 87 9.85 0.95 -0.92
CA THR A 87 9.79 2.06 0.04
C THR A 87 9.00 1.69 1.30
N ALA A 88 7.90 0.95 1.19
CA ALA A 88 7.15 0.44 2.32
C ALA A 88 7.95 -0.60 3.15
N SER A 89 8.86 -1.32 2.52
CA SER A 89 9.68 -2.34 3.19
C SER A 89 10.88 -1.74 3.93
N ARG A 90 11.40 -0.59 3.49
CA ARG A 90 12.45 0.17 4.19
C ARG A 90 11.98 0.96 5.41
N LYS A 91 10.68 1.21 5.53
CA LYS A 91 10.10 1.94 6.68
C LYS A 91 9.71 1.03 7.87
N LYS A 92 10.01 -0.26 7.76
CA LYS A 92 9.85 -1.26 8.84
C LYS A 92 11.12 -1.34 9.67
#